data_AF-A0A1F2RVQ5-F1
#
_entry.id   AF-A0A1F2RVQ5-F1
#
_cell.length_a   1.000
_cell.length_b   1.000
_cell.length_c   1.000
_cell.angle_alpha   90.00
_cell.angle_beta   90.00
_cell.angle_gamma   90.00
#
_symmetry.space_group_name_H-M   'P 1'
#
loop_
_entity.id
_entity.type
_entity.pdbx_description
1 polymer ?
#
loop_
_entity_poly.entity_id
_entity_poly.type
_entity_poly.pdbx_seq_one_letter_code
_entity_poly.pdbx_strand_id
1 'polypeptide(L)'
;MTESEQLFESFCAARQLSFQRIQECDGKSPDYRLCLQDTEIIVEVKQIEPNAEEKQLLNMPPEEWDAENVYHWGIPGDRIRKKIADALPQLKALSREKVPTLLVVYDVVKVWPELADDYAVKVAMYGIESALISSAVAPEGGARILRRWYGPRRRLTSQHNTTLSGIAVMASRDGAEIGMRVYHNYFAANVLPKTKLILPGILQFELEAEPEGRFPDWKPIRTPKEALCAAARKVRRGSSRDR
;
A
#
# COMPACT_ATOMS: atom_id res chain seq x y z
N MET A 1 3.68 -16.06 16.73
CA MET A 1 3.36 -14.66 16.39
C MET A 1 4.60 -14.02 15.78
N THR A 2 4.44 -13.37 14.64
CA THR A 2 5.49 -12.68 13.87
C THR A 2 5.70 -11.25 14.39
N GLU A 3 6.81 -10.61 14.00
CA GLU A 3 7.06 -9.20 14.32
C GLU A 3 5.94 -8.31 13.76
N SER A 4 5.53 -8.53 12.50
CA SER A 4 4.45 -7.76 11.88
C SER A 4 3.12 -7.83 12.64
N GLU A 5 2.78 -8.99 13.21
CA GLU A 5 1.59 -9.14 14.05
C GLU A 5 1.73 -8.35 15.37
N GLN A 6 2.87 -8.45 16.04
CA GLN A 6 3.13 -7.70 17.28
C GLN A 6 3.08 -6.19 17.05
N LEU A 7 3.66 -5.71 15.94
CA LEU A 7 3.63 -4.31 15.53
C LEU A 7 2.21 -3.85 15.22
N PHE A 8 1.41 -4.68 14.56
CA PHE A 8 0.00 -4.39 14.28
C PHE A 8 -0.83 -4.30 15.56
N GLU A 9 -0.69 -5.25 16.49
CA GLU A 9 -1.38 -5.21 17.78
C GLU A 9 -0.96 -3.98 18.60
N SER A 10 0.34 -3.66 18.63
CA SER A 10 0.87 -2.46 19.29
C SER A 10 0.32 -1.17 18.67
N PHE A 11 0.25 -1.11 17.34
CA PHE A 11 -0.34 0.01 16.61
C PHE A 11 -1.81 0.22 17.00
N CYS A 12 -2.58 -0.87 17.06
CA CYS A 12 -3.99 -0.85 17.43
C CYS A 12 -4.20 -0.45 18.89
N ALA A 13 -3.43 -1.04 19.82
CA ALA A 13 -3.50 -0.77 21.24
C ALA A 13 -3.16 0.71 21.56
N ALA A 14 -2.10 1.25 20.96
CA ALA A 14 -1.72 2.66 21.12
C ALA A 14 -2.81 3.64 20.68
N ARG A 15 -3.73 3.20 19.81
CA ARG A 15 -4.84 4.00 19.27
C ARG A 15 -6.20 3.59 19.83
N GLN A 16 -6.21 2.72 20.85
CA GLN A 16 -7.42 2.21 21.48
C GLN A 16 -8.40 1.60 20.47
N LEU A 17 -7.86 0.97 19.41
CA LEU A 17 -8.66 0.26 18.44
C LEU A 17 -9.01 -1.11 19.01
N SER A 18 -10.29 -1.47 18.95
CA SER A 18 -10.75 -2.79 19.35
C SER A 18 -10.39 -3.80 18.27
N PHE A 19 -9.56 -4.78 18.61
CA PHE A 19 -9.22 -5.89 17.73
C PHE A 19 -9.32 -7.23 18.46
N GLN A 20 -9.59 -8.29 17.71
CA GLN A 20 -9.64 -9.65 18.21
C GLN A 20 -8.90 -10.55 17.23
N ARG A 21 -7.96 -11.35 17.73
CA ARG A 21 -7.34 -12.43 16.95
C ARG A 21 -8.39 -13.48 16.61
N ILE A 22 -8.48 -13.86 15.35
CA ILE A 22 -9.40 -14.92 14.91
C ILE A 22 -8.72 -16.25 15.16
N GLN A 23 -9.43 -17.16 15.81
CA GLN A 23 -8.88 -18.48 16.12
C GLN A 23 -8.69 -19.28 14.83
N GLU A 24 -7.51 -19.87 14.68
CA GLU A 24 -7.22 -20.81 13.60
C GLU A 24 -8.13 -22.04 13.75
N CYS A 25 -9.00 -22.27 12.77
CA CYS A 25 -9.77 -23.52 12.65
C CYS A 25 -9.06 -24.44 11.65
N ASP A 26 -9.61 -25.61 11.32
CA ASP A 26 -9.06 -26.58 10.35
C ASP A 26 -8.98 -26.07 8.88
N GLY A 27 -8.93 -24.76 8.67
CA GLY A 27 -8.78 -24.08 7.39
C GLY A 27 -8.06 -22.74 7.51
N LYS A 28 -7.76 -22.12 6.36
CA LYS A 28 -7.07 -20.83 6.26
C LYS A 28 -7.97 -19.69 6.77
N SER A 29 -7.72 -19.19 7.98
CA SER A 29 -8.41 -18.04 8.57
C SER A 29 -7.53 -16.78 8.54
N PRO A 30 -8.10 -15.60 8.27
CA PRO A 30 -7.46 -14.32 8.52
C PRO A 30 -6.98 -14.14 9.96
N ASP A 31 -5.97 -13.32 10.17
CA ASP A 31 -5.37 -13.12 11.49
C ASP A 31 -6.28 -12.37 12.49
N TYR A 32 -6.96 -11.30 12.06
CA TYR A 32 -7.68 -10.41 12.97
C TYR A 32 -9.04 -9.94 12.46
N ARG A 33 -9.89 -9.62 13.44
CA ARG A 33 -11.07 -8.78 13.29
C ARG A 33 -10.78 -7.44 13.96
N LEU A 34 -10.93 -6.35 13.23
CA LEU A 34 -10.74 -4.99 13.71
C LEU A 34 -12.08 -4.25 13.69
N CYS A 35 -12.44 -3.62 14.80
CA CYS A 35 -13.64 -2.77 14.90
C CYS A 35 -13.22 -1.30 14.87
N LEU A 36 -13.53 -0.62 13.77
CA LEU A 36 -13.42 0.83 13.66
C LEU A 36 -14.79 1.46 13.95
N GLN A 37 -14.98 1.90 15.19
CA GLN A 37 -16.28 2.38 15.68
C GLN A 37 -17.35 1.28 15.54
N ASP A 38 -18.31 1.47 14.64
CA ASP A 38 -19.42 0.59 14.29
C ASP A 38 -19.13 -0.28 13.04
N THR A 39 -17.94 -0.19 12.47
CA THR A 39 -17.55 -0.92 11.26
C THR A 39 -16.57 -2.03 11.60
N GLU A 40 -16.97 -3.27 11.32
CA GLU A 40 -16.08 -4.43 11.37
C GLU A 40 -15.25 -4.53 10.09
N ILE A 41 -13.97 -4.88 10.23
CA ILE A 41 -13.01 -5.12 9.14
C ILE A 41 -12.27 -6.42 9.43
N ILE A 42 -12.07 -7.24 8.40
CA ILE A 42 -11.21 -8.42 8.47
C ILE A 42 -9.80 -8.04 8.03
N VAL A 43 -8.81 -8.38 8.85
CA VAL A 43 -7.42 -8.00 8.63
C VAL A 43 -6.56 -9.25 8.53
N GLU A 44 -5.74 -9.28 7.48
CA GLU A 44 -4.65 -10.24 7.33
C GLU A 44 -3.32 -9.51 7.42
N VAL A 45 -2.39 -10.00 8.24
CA VAL A 45 -1.07 -9.40 8.42
C VAL A 45 0.00 -10.27 7.75
N LYS A 46 0.87 -9.63 6.95
CA LYS A 46 1.96 -10.31 6.26
C LYS A 46 3.27 -9.55 6.41
N GLN A 47 4.33 -10.32 6.63
CA GLN A 47 5.70 -9.84 6.69
C GLN A 47 6.45 -10.10 5.39
N ILE A 48 7.22 -9.13 4.89
CA ILE A 48 8.22 -9.33 3.85
C ILE A 48 9.55 -9.64 4.56
N GLU A 49 9.95 -10.91 4.46
CA GLU A 49 11.21 -11.41 5.03
C GLU A 49 12.37 -11.22 4.08
N PRO A 50 13.59 -10.92 4.54
CA PRO A 50 14.75 -10.91 3.66
C PRO A 50 15.00 -12.30 3.04
N ASN A 51 15.36 -12.32 1.77
CA ASN A 51 15.85 -13.48 1.04
C ASN A 51 17.31 -13.79 1.45
N ALA A 52 17.94 -14.81 0.86
CA ALA A 52 19.29 -15.21 1.26
C ALA A 52 20.35 -14.13 1.03
N GLU A 53 20.27 -13.41 -0.09
CA GLU A 53 21.19 -12.32 -0.46
C GLU A 53 20.94 -11.08 0.42
N GLU A 54 19.67 -10.71 0.63
CA GLU A 54 19.26 -9.62 1.53
C GLU A 54 19.72 -9.90 2.97
N LYS A 55 19.64 -11.15 3.44
CA LYS A 55 20.15 -11.54 4.77
C LYS A 55 21.66 -11.39 4.86
N GLN A 56 22.40 -11.72 3.82
CA GLN A 56 23.86 -11.53 3.79
C GLN A 56 24.20 -10.05 3.89
N LEU A 57 23.55 -9.21 3.09
CA LEU A 57 23.71 -7.76 3.12
C LEU A 57 23.39 -7.17 4.51
N LEU A 58 22.25 -7.57 5.10
CA LEU A 58 21.82 -7.08 6.43
C LEU A 58 22.73 -7.50 7.58
N ASN A 59 23.56 -8.54 7.39
CA ASN A 59 24.56 -8.96 8.37
C ASN A 59 25.92 -8.26 8.20
N MET A 60 26.10 -7.48 7.13
CA MET A 60 27.31 -6.69 6.90
C MET A 60 27.16 -5.28 7.50
N PRO A 61 28.25 -4.69 8.03
CA PRO A 61 28.27 -3.28 8.42
C PRO A 61 27.85 -2.38 7.25
N PRO A 62 27.05 -1.31 7.46
CA PRO A 62 26.65 -0.39 6.40
C PRO A 62 27.80 0.21 5.59
N GLU A 63 28.99 0.31 6.18
CA GLU A 63 30.22 0.80 5.54
C GLU A 63 30.78 -0.16 4.49
N GLU A 64 30.39 -1.44 4.54
CA GLU A 64 30.80 -2.50 3.61
C GLU A 64 29.78 -2.71 2.47
N TRP A 65 28.70 -1.93 2.46
CA TRP A 65 27.66 -2.03 1.44
C TRP A 65 28.16 -1.46 0.11
N ASP A 66 28.30 -2.31 -0.90
CA ASP A 66 28.51 -1.89 -2.28
C ASP A 66 27.17 -1.44 -2.89
N ALA A 67 27.19 -0.38 -3.69
CA ALA A 67 26.04 0.07 -4.47
C ALA A 67 25.45 -1.10 -5.28
N GLU A 68 26.28 -1.96 -5.87
CA GLU A 68 25.80 -3.13 -6.64
C GLU A 68 25.03 -4.15 -5.78
N ASN A 69 25.36 -4.27 -4.48
CA ASN A 69 24.72 -5.20 -3.55
C ASN A 69 23.44 -4.64 -2.93
N VAL A 70 23.31 -3.30 -2.85
CA VAL A 70 22.16 -2.61 -2.24
C VAL A 70 20.97 -2.55 -3.19
N TYR A 71 21.20 -2.47 -4.51
CA TYR A 71 20.12 -2.42 -5.48
C TYR A 71 19.43 -3.78 -5.64
N HIS A 72 18.20 -3.90 -5.12
CA HIS A 72 17.36 -5.06 -5.37
C HIS A 72 16.87 -5.07 -6.85
N TRP A 73 17.43 -5.94 -7.69
CA TRP A 73 17.11 -6.10 -9.14
C TRP A 73 15.73 -6.71 -9.45
N GLY A 74 14.81 -6.71 -8.49
CA GLY A 74 13.49 -7.30 -8.62
C GLY A 74 12.48 -6.45 -9.39
N ILE A 75 11.43 -7.08 -9.90
CA ILE A 75 10.32 -6.37 -10.54
C ILE A 75 9.51 -5.65 -9.46
N PRO A 76 9.29 -4.33 -9.57
CA PRO A 76 8.56 -3.56 -8.58
C PRO A 76 7.20 -4.16 -8.26
N GLY A 77 6.90 -4.26 -6.96
CA GLY A 77 5.66 -4.83 -6.44
C GLY A 77 5.56 -6.36 -6.46
N ASP A 78 6.55 -7.13 -6.92
CA ASP A 78 6.46 -8.61 -6.93
C ASP A 78 6.33 -9.18 -5.51
N ARG A 79 7.06 -8.63 -4.53
CA ARG A 79 6.98 -9.05 -3.13
C ARG A 79 5.58 -8.82 -2.57
N ILE A 80 5.00 -7.65 -2.81
CA ILE A 80 3.62 -7.31 -2.42
C ILE A 80 2.61 -8.18 -3.18
N ARG A 81 2.78 -8.42 -4.48
CA ARG A 81 1.90 -9.32 -5.26
C ARG A 81 1.85 -10.73 -4.72
N LYS A 82 2.98 -11.24 -4.22
CA LYS A 82 3.03 -12.53 -3.54
C LYS A 82 2.20 -12.48 -2.25
N LYS A 83 2.38 -11.44 -1.42
CA LYS A 83 1.57 -11.27 -0.19
C LYS A 83 0.08 -11.12 -0.46
N ILE A 84 -0.32 -10.42 -1.52
CA ILE A 84 -1.72 -10.37 -1.97
C ILE A 84 -2.21 -11.78 -2.30
N ALA A 85 -1.47 -12.54 -3.12
CA ALA A 85 -1.87 -13.89 -3.52
C ALA A 85 -2.01 -14.84 -2.32
N ASP A 86 -1.09 -14.75 -1.35
CA ASP A 86 -1.09 -15.58 -0.14
C ASP A 86 -2.23 -15.22 0.82
N ALA A 87 -2.57 -13.93 0.92
CA ALA A 87 -3.62 -13.41 1.80
C ALA A 87 -5.04 -13.70 1.27
N LEU A 88 -5.24 -13.66 -0.05
CA LEU A 88 -6.57 -13.71 -0.66
C LEU A 88 -7.42 -14.92 -0.26
N PRO A 89 -6.91 -16.16 -0.21
CA PRO A 89 -7.70 -17.31 0.24
C PRO A 89 -8.26 -17.13 1.65
N GLN A 90 -7.46 -16.59 2.57
CA GLN A 90 -7.86 -16.32 3.95
C GLN A 90 -8.93 -15.23 3.99
N LEU A 91 -8.66 -14.10 3.33
CA LEU A 91 -9.59 -12.98 3.30
C LEU A 91 -10.95 -13.37 2.69
N LYS A 92 -10.95 -14.18 1.62
CA LYS A 92 -12.18 -14.69 1.00
C LYS A 92 -12.99 -15.62 1.90
N ALA A 93 -12.33 -16.38 2.78
CA ALA A 93 -13.02 -17.31 3.68
C ALA A 93 -13.93 -16.59 4.68
N LEU A 94 -13.57 -15.37 5.10
CA LEU A 94 -14.34 -14.59 6.08
C LEU A 94 -14.94 -13.30 5.53
N SER A 95 -14.63 -12.90 4.30
CA SER A 95 -15.37 -11.84 3.61
C SER A 95 -16.77 -12.35 3.27
N ARG A 96 -17.68 -12.29 4.24
CA ARG A 96 -19.12 -12.29 3.95
C ARG A 96 -19.38 -11.10 3.00
N GLU A 97 -20.46 -11.14 2.22
CA GLU A 97 -20.77 -10.16 1.15
C GLU A 97 -20.81 -8.67 1.57
N LYS A 98 -20.51 -8.31 2.82
CA LYS A 98 -20.64 -6.96 3.37
C LYS A 98 -19.48 -6.48 4.24
N VAL A 99 -18.45 -7.29 4.49
CA VAL A 99 -17.35 -6.91 5.40
C VAL A 99 -16.12 -6.51 4.59
N PRO A 100 -15.59 -5.28 4.75
CA PRO A 100 -14.33 -4.88 4.14
C PRO A 100 -13.16 -5.73 4.63
N THR A 101 -12.19 -5.97 3.77
CA THR A 101 -10.95 -6.69 4.12
C THR A 101 -9.72 -5.84 3.86
N LEU A 102 -8.73 -5.96 4.72
CA LEU A 102 -7.48 -5.21 4.65
C LEU A 102 -6.29 -6.18 4.74
N LEU A 103 -5.39 -6.10 3.76
CA LEU A 103 -4.08 -6.74 3.87
C LEU A 103 -3.11 -5.72 4.47
N VAL A 104 -2.54 -6.02 5.63
CA VAL A 104 -1.48 -5.24 6.26
C VAL A 104 -0.13 -5.89 5.94
N VAL A 105 0.80 -5.10 5.40
CA VAL A 105 2.14 -5.55 5.02
C VAL A 105 3.17 -4.79 5.84
N TYR A 106 4.16 -5.50 6.35
CA TYR A 106 5.35 -4.91 6.98
C TYR A 106 6.61 -5.35 6.24
N ASP A 107 7.46 -4.39 5.92
CA ASP A 107 8.76 -4.62 5.28
C ASP A 107 9.87 -4.60 6.33
N VAL A 108 10.46 -5.78 6.60
CA VAL A 108 11.56 -5.93 7.55
C VAL A 108 12.89 -5.58 6.92
N VAL A 109 13.00 -5.66 5.58
CA VAL A 109 14.29 -5.54 4.88
C VAL A 109 14.85 -4.13 5.07
N LYS A 110 14.02 -3.09 5.03
CA LYS A 110 14.41 -1.68 5.31
C LYS A 110 15.66 -1.20 4.55
N VAL A 111 15.97 -1.81 3.40
CA VAL A 111 17.04 -1.40 2.48
C VAL A 111 16.41 -0.66 1.30
N TRP A 112 17.15 0.28 0.71
CA TRP A 112 16.69 1.04 -0.45
C TRP A 112 17.04 0.31 -1.76
N PRO A 113 16.12 0.23 -2.75
CA PRO A 113 14.76 0.77 -2.72
C PRO A 113 13.83 -0.03 -1.80
N GLU A 114 12.97 0.69 -1.07
CA GLU A 114 11.98 0.08 -0.16
C GLU A 114 11.06 -0.89 -0.94
N LEU A 115 10.85 -2.10 -0.41
CA LEU A 115 10.10 -3.14 -1.14
C LEU A 115 8.58 -2.90 -1.11
N ALA A 116 8.13 -2.05 -0.18
CA ALA A 116 6.72 -1.73 0.05
C ALA A 116 6.39 -0.23 -0.11
N ASP A 117 7.11 0.48 -0.98
CA ASP A 117 6.82 1.89 -1.28
C ASP A 117 5.48 2.10 -2.03
N ASP A 118 5.09 3.37 -2.16
CA ASP A 118 3.87 3.80 -2.87
C ASP A 118 3.77 3.21 -4.29
N TYR A 119 4.88 3.20 -5.03
CA TYR A 119 4.93 2.75 -6.41
C TYR A 119 4.78 1.24 -6.49
N ALA A 120 5.50 0.49 -5.65
CA ALA A 120 5.44 -0.95 -5.51
C ALA A 120 4.03 -1.43 -5.17
N VAL A 121 3.34 -0.75 -4.23
CA VAL A 121 1.92 -1.04 -3.93
C VAL A 121 1.05 -0.78 -5.16
N LYS A 122 1.23 0.36 -5.84
CA LYS A 122 0.46 0.74 -7.03
C LYS A 122 0.54 -0.33 -8.11
N VAL A 123 1.75 -0.72 -8.48
CA VAL A 123 1.96 -1.70 -9.55
C VAL A 123 1.63 -3.13 -9.10
N ALA A 124 1.72 -3.43 -7.80
CA ALA A 124 1.27 -4.72 -7.27
C ALA A 124 -0.24 -4.89 -7.39
N MET A 125 -0.99 -3.83 -7.07
CA MET A 125 -2.45 -3.81 -7.18
C MET A 125 -2.89 -3.86 -8.65
N TYR A 126 -2.45 -2.90 -9.46
CA TYR A 126 -3.08 -2.64 -10.76
C TYR A 126 -2.27 -3.09 -11.97
N GLY A 127 -1.00 -3.48 -11.81
CA GLY A 127 -0.13 -3.96 -12.89
C GLY A 127 1.11 -3.10 -13.10
N ILE A 128 2.10 -3.61 -13.83
CA ILE A 128 3.34 -2.87 -14.13
C ILE A 128 3.03 -1.69 -15.03
N GLU A 129 3.67 -0.54 -14.80
CA GLU A 129 3.57 0.59 -15.73
C GLU A 129 3.98 0.18 -17.14
N SER A 130 3.14 0.45 -18.12
CA SER A 130 3.42 0.22 -19.54
C SER A 130 3.20 1.50 -20.32
N ALA A 131 4.09 1.77 -21.27
CA ALA A 131 4.04 2.96 -22.08
C ALA A 131 4.23 2.62 -23.57
N LEU A 132 3.48 3.32 -24.42
CA LEU A 132 3.70 3.33 -25.86
C LEU A 132 4.57 4.55 -26.17
N ILE A 133 5.68 4.31 -26.85
CA ILE A 133 6.69 5.33 -27.13
C ILE A 133 6.75 5.58 -28.64
N SER A 134 6.93 6.83 -29.06
CA SER A 134 7.10 7.18 -30.46
C SER A 134 8.42 6.64 -31.02
N SER A 135 8.39 6.18 -32.27
CA SER A 135 9.61 5.88 -33.03
C SER A 135 10.32 7.15 -33.52
N ALA A 136 9.57 8.24 -33.71
CA ALA A 136 10.12 9.55 -34.07
C ALA A 136 10.74 10.24 -32.84
N VAL A 137 11.89 10.88 -33.05
CA VAL A 137 12.56 11.71 -32.05
C VAL A 137 11.78 13.00 -31.86
N ALA A 138 11.54 13.38 -30.60
CA ALA A 138 10.95 14.66 -30.25
C ALA A 138 11.84 15.82 -30.73
N PRO A 139 11.29 16.99 -31.08
CA PRO A 139 12.03 18.21 -31.37
C PRO A 139 13.05 18.58 -30.27
N GLU A 140 12.72 18.31 -29.02
CA GLU A 140 13.57 18.51 -27.83
C GLU A 140 14.60 17.38 -27.60
N GLY A 141 14.62 16.35 -28.44
CA GLY A 141 15.44 15.14 -28.28
C GLY A 141 14.72 14.04 -27.48
N GLY A 142 15.08 12.79 -27.76
CA GLY A 142 14.48 11.61 -27.11
C GLY A 142 13.14 11.17 -27.71
N ALA A 143 12.52 10.15 -27.14
CA ALA A 143 11.26 9.59 -27.62
C ALA A 143 10.07 10.12 -26.81
N ARG A 144 8.92 10.31 -27.47
CA ARG A 144 7.71 10.83 -26.81
C ARG A 144 6.87 9.68 -26.27
N ILE A 145 6.34 9.85 -25.07
CA ILE A 145 5.35 8.91 -24.51
C ILE A 145 3.98 9.25 -25.11
N LEU A 146 3.45 8.35 -25.94
CA LEU A 146 2.16 8.51 -26.61
C LEU A 146 0.99 8.07 -25.71
N ARG A 147 1.21 7.05 -24.87
CA ARG A 147 0.19 6.53 -23.94
C ARG A 147 0.87 5.84 -22.76
N ARG A 148 0.26 5.91 -21.58
CA ARG A 148 0.62 5.15 -20.38
C ARG A 148 -0.59 4.40 -19.84
N TRP A 149 -0.39 3.16 -19.39
CA TRP A 149 -1.43 2.34 -18.77
C TRP A 149 -0.82 1.34 -17.79
N TYR A 150 -1.64 0.77 -16.91
CA TYR A 150 -1.25 -0.42 -16.16
C TYR A 150 -1.23 -1.64 -17.08
N GLY A 151 -0.08 -2.26 -17.27
CA GLY A 151 0.13 -3.44 -18.09
C GLY A 151 -0.13 -4.76 -17.35
N PRO A 152 0.70 -5.79 -17.58
CA PRO A 152 0.49 -7.14 -17.05
C PRO A 152 0.72 -7.21 -15.52
N ARG A 153 0.49 -8.41 -14.95
CA ARG A 153 0.65 -8.75 -13.52
C ARG A 153 -0.28 -7.98 -12.58
N ARG A 154 -1.46 -7.61 -13.04
CA ARG A 154 -2.51 -7.03 -12.18
C ARG A 154 -2.96 -8.05 -11.15
N ARG A 155 -3.11 -7.64 -9.89
CA ARG A 155 -3.79 -8.47 -8.88
C ARG A 155 -5.23 -8.07 -8.68
N LEU A 156 -5.56 -6.79 -8.88
CA LEU A 156 -6.88 -6.24 -8.64
C LEU A 156 -7.45 -5.71 -9.96
N THR A 157 -8.62 -6.20 -10.34
CA THR A 157 -9.37 -5.74 -11.51
C THR A 157 -10.85 -5.63 -11.14
N SER A 158 -11.65 -5.04 -12.03
CA SER A 158 -13.12 -4.99 -11.90
C SER A 158 -13.77 -6.37 -11.71
N GLN A 159 -13.10 -7.45 -12.13
CA GLN A 159 -13.62 -8.83 -12.10
C GLN A 159 -12.89 -9.75 -11.12
N HIS A 160 -11.69 -9.39 -10.66
CA HIS A 160 -10.84 -10.26 -9.83
C HIS A 160 -10.37 -9.55 -8.57
N ASN A 161 -10.43 -10.31 -7.46
CA ASN A 161 -9.94 -9.90 -6.14
C ASN A 161 -10.59 -8.61 -5.61
N THR A 162 -11.85 -8.38 -6.00
CA THR A 162 -12.72 -7.31 -5.50
C THR A 162 -13.05 -7.46 -4.01
N THR A 163 -12.81 -8.64 -3.42
CA THR A 163 -12.96 -8.89 -1.99
C THR A 163 -11.94 -8.11 -1.15
N LEU A 164 -10.75 -7.81 -1.70
CA LEU A 164 -9.74 -7.00 -1.03
C LEU A 164 -10.13 -5.53 -1.07
N SER A 165 -10.36 -4.89 0.07
CA SER A 165 -10.77 -3.49 0.13
C SER A 165 -9.60 -2.51 0.07
N GLY A 166 -8.42 -2.94 0.52
CA GLY A 166 -7.21 -2.14 0.45
C GLY A 166 -5.97 -2.89 0.94
N ILE A 167 -4.83 -2.24 0.80
CA ILE A 167 -3.56 -2.68 1.34
C ILE A 167 -3.05 -1.60 2.28
N ALA A 168 -2.66 -1.95 3.49
CA ALA A 168 -1.93 -1.06 4.37
C ALA A 168 -0.46 -1.47 4.44
N VAL A 169 0.44 -0.50 4.39
CA VAL A 169 1.87 -0.71 4.64
C VAL A 169 2.20 -0.09 5.99
N MET A 170 2.67 -0.91 6.93
CA MET A 170 3.22 -0.44 8.20
C MET A 170 4.65 0.03 7.99
N ALA A 171 4.96 1.20 8.52
CA ALA A 171 6.30 1.75 8.54
C ALA A 171 6.67 2.10 9.98
N SER A 172 7.84 1.64 10.41
CA SER A 172 8.49 2.07 11.64
C SER A 172 9.76 2.81 11.23
N ARG A 173 9.86 4.11 11.55
CA ARG A 173 11.11 4.86 11.42
C ARG A 173 11.79 4.83 12.78
N ASP A 174 13.09 4.57 12.81
CA ASP A 174 13.90 4.35 14.02
C ASP A 174 13.44 5.15 15.25
N GLY A 175 12.79 4.45 16.20
CA GLY A 175 12.31 5.03 17.47
C GLY A 175 11.02 5.85 17.41
N ALA A 176 10.45 6.10 16.24
CA ALA A 176 9.15 6.76 16.07
C ALA A 176 7.99 5.77 16.25
N GLU A 177 6.81 6.31 16.58
CA GLU A 177 5.58 5.51 16.60
C GLU A 177 5.30 4.91 15.21
N ILE A 178 4.85 3.65 15.22
CA ILE A 178 4.45 2.92 14.01
C ILE A 178 3.33 3.71 13.32
N GLY A 179 3.50 3.94 12.02
CA GLY A 179 2.50 4.53 11.14
C GLY A 179 2.02 3.53 10.09
N MET A 180 0.87 3.83 9.47
CA MET A 180 0.30 3.05 8.38
C MET A 180 -0.05 3.93 7.18
N ARG A 181 0.31 3.49 5.99
CA ARG A 181 -0.18 4.04 4.71
C ARG A 181 -1.19 3.07 4.12
N VAL A 182 -2.45 3.48 3.97
CA VAL A 182 -3.56 2.66 3.48
C VAL A 182 -3.88 3.05 2.04
N TYR A 183 -3.77 2.10 1.13
CA TYR A 183 -4.08 2.24 -0.29
C TYR A 183 -5.39 1.52 -0.58
N HIS A 184 -6.40 2.30 -0.97
CA HIS A 184 -7.73 1.78 -1.25
C HIS A 184 -7.76 1.05 -2.60
N ASN A 185 -8.38 -0.12 -2.65
CA ASN A 185 -8.65 -0.83 -3.90
C ASN A 185 -9.82 -0.14 -4.63
N TYR A 186 -9.55 0.36 -5.83
CA TYR A 186 -10.53 1.01 -6.70
C TYR A 186 -11.70 0.07 -7.07
N PHE A 187 -11.42 -1.23 -7.18
CA PHE A 187 -12.39 -2.26 -7.56
C PHE A 187 -12.97 -3.02 -6.35
N ALA A 188 -12.84 -2.48 -5.15
CA ALA A 188 -13.37 -3.15 -3.94
C ALA A 188 -14.89 -3.30 -4.03
N ALA A 189 -15.40 -4.53 -3.91
CA ALA A 189 -16.82 -4.79 -3.76
C ALA A 189 -17.34 -4.29 -2.41
N ASN A 190 -16.56 -4.52 -1.35
CA ASN A 190 -16.82 -3.99 -0.01
C ASN A 190 -15.84 -2.85 0.26
N VAL A 191 -16.24 -1.61 0.01
CA VAL A 191 -15.35 -0.44 0.14
C VAL A 191 -14.98 -0.22 1.61
N LEU A 192 -13.69 -0.03 1.88
CA LEU A 192 -13.20 0.33 3.21
C LEU A 192 -13.62 1.77 3.55
N PRO A 193 -14.38 2.01 4.64
CA PRO A 193 -14.90 3.35 4.94
C PRO A 193 -13.79 4.34 5.30
N LYS A 194 -13.44 5.22 4.35
CA LYS A 194 -12.36 6.21 4.46
C LYS A 194 -12.48 7.11 5.69
N THR A 195 -13.70 7.52 6.03
CA THR A 195 -14.00 8.39 7.17
C THR A 195 -13.74 7.71 8.51
N LYS A 196 -13.81 6.37 8.58
CA LYS A 196 -13.55 5.59 9.79
C LYS A 196 -12.06 5.37 10.07
N LEU A 197 -11.21 5.61 9.06
CA LEU A 197 -9.76 5.50 9.12
C LEU A 197 -9.05 6.85 9.31
N ILE A 198 -9.79 7.92 9.62
CA ILE A 198 -9.19 9.22 9.96
C ILE A 198 -8.69 9.14 11.41
N LEU A 199 -7.48 8.61 11.57
CA LEU A 199 -6.84 8.39 12.87
C LEU A 199 -5.37 8.88 12.82
N PRO A 200 -4.81 9.35 13.95
CA PRO A 200 -3.39 9.71 14.02
C PRO A 200 -2.49 8.58 13.54
N GLY A 201 -1.49 8.87 12.72
CA GLY A 201 -0.56 7.87 12.18
C GLY A 201 -1.10 7.01 11.03
N ILE A 202 -2.32 7.27 10.53
CA ILE A 202 -2.83 6.67 9.30
C ILE A 202 -2.85 7.72 8.18
N LEU A 203 -2.13 7.44 7.10
CA LEU A 203 -2.24 8.15 5.83
C LEU A 203 -3.04 7.29 4.86
N GLN A 204 -3.95 7.90 4.10
CA GLN A 204 -4.82 7.17 3.18
C GLN A 204 -4.65 7.66 1.75
N PHE A 205 -4.72 6.75 0.78
CA PHE A 205 -4.53 7.03 -0.64
C PHE A 205 -5.58 6.32 -1.49
N GLU A 206 -6.10 7.03 -2.49
CA GLU A 206 -6.97 6.48 -3.54
C GLU A 206 -6.38 6.83 -4.91
N LEU A 207 -6.77 6.11 -5.97
CA LEU A 207 -6.39 6.52 -7.32
C LEU A 207 -7.17 7.76 -7.75
N GLU A 208 -6.50 8.66 -8.49
CA GLU A 208 -7.13 9.87 -9.04
C GLU A 208 -8.24 9.61 -10.07
N ALA A 209 -8.19 8.46 -10.72
CA ALA A 209 -9.16 8.03 -11.72
C ALA A 209 -9.19 6.50 -11.82
N GLU A 210 -10.12 5.99 -12.61
CA GLU A 210 -10.20 4.58 -12.96
C GLU A 210 -8.90 4.07 -13.62
N PRO A 211 -8.32 2.95 -13.14
CA PRO A 211 -7.04 2.46 -13.65
C PRO A 211 -7.14 1.66 -14.95
N GLU A 212 -8.34 1.34 -15.46
CA GLU A 212 -8.47 0.60 -16.71
C GLU A 212 -8.05 1.46 -17.92
N GLY A 213 -6.98 1.03 -18.60
CA GLY A 213 -6.46 1.71 -19.78
C GLY A 213 -5.72 3.02 -19.54
N ARG A 214 -5.49 3.38 -18.26
CA ARG A 214 -4.79 4.58 -17.77
C ARG A 214 -3.74 4.20 -16.72
N PHE A 215 -2.93 5.17 -16.32
CA PHE A 215 -1.97 5.04 -15.22
C PHE A 215 -2.13 6.19 -14.21
N PRO A 216 -3.28 6.29 -13.52
CA PRO A 216 -3.53 7.32 -12.51
C PRO A 216 -2.55 7.22 -11.34
N ASP A 217 -2.28 8.37 -10.73
CA ASP A 217 -1.45 8.45 -9.53
C ASP A 217 -2.25 8.26 -8.24
N TRP A 218 -1.52 7.97 -7.16
CA TRP A 218 -2.07 7.98 -5.83
C TRP A 218 -2.36 9.40 -5.38
N LYS A 219 -3.58 9.62 -4.92
CA LYS A 219 -4.05 10.86 -4.32
C LYS A 219 -4.23 10.67 -2.82
N PRO A 220 -3.59 11.48 -1.97
CA PRO A 220 -3.82 11.42 -0.54
C PRO A 220 -5.25 11.88 -0.23
N ILE A 221 -5.96 11.09 0.59
CA ILE A 221 -7.25 11.46 1.14
C ILE A 221 -6.98 12.37 2.33
N ARG A 222 -7.32 13.65 2.19
CA ARG A 222 -7.13 14.66 3.24
C ARG A 222 -8.34 14.69 4.16
N THR A 223 -8.09 14.96 5.43
CA THR A 223 -9.17 15.30 6.36
C THR A 223 -9.80 16.65 5.95
N PRO A 224 -11.07 16.92 6.34
CA PRO A 224 -11.70 18.22 6.08
C PRO A 224 -10.87 19.40 6.61
N LYS A 225 -10.21 19.22 7.77
CA LYS A 225 -9.32 20.23 8.39
C LYS A 225 -8.09 20.50 7.52
N GLU A 226 -7.47 19.47 6.96
CA GLU A 226 -6.31 19.62 6.07
C GLU A 226 -6.69 20.16 4.69
N ALA A 227 -7.88 19.81 4.20
CA ALA A 227 -8.42 20.38 2.96
C ALA A 227 -8.64 21.89 3.09
N LEU A 228 -9.21 22.35 4.22
CA LEU A 228 -9.37 23.77 4.54
C LEU A 228 -8.02 24.50 4.69
N CYS A 229 -7.06 23.92 5.43
CA CYS A 229 -5.72 24.49 5.57
C CYS A 229 -4.97 24.57 4.23
N ALA A 230 -5.11 23.56 3.36
CA ALA A 230 -4.49 23.57 2.05
C ALA A 230 -5.15 24.59 1.09
N ALA A 231 -6.47 24.72 1.13
CA ALA A 231 -7.20 25.75 0.38
C ALA A 231 -6.75 27.16 0.80
N ALA A 232 -6.65 27.41 2.12
CA ALA A 232 -6.16 28.68 2.66
C ALA A 232 -4.73 29.01 2.23
N ARG A 233 -3.84 28.01 2.15
CA ARG A 233 -2.46 28.18 1.62
C ARG A 233 -2.43 28.48 0.13
N LYS A 234 -3.36 27.92 -0.66
CA LYS A 234 -3.47 28.17 -2.11
C LYS A 234 -3.96 29.60 -2.38
N VAL A 235 -4.91 30.11 -1.58
CA VAL A 235 -5.39 31.50 -1.65
C VAL A 235 -4.27 32.50 -1.33
N ARG A 236 -3.44 32.23 -0.30
CA ARG A 236 -2.30 33.08 0.06
C ARG A 236 -1.17 33.10 -0.98
N ARG A 237 -0.98 32.03 -1.76
CA ARG A 237 0.00 31.97 -2.85
C ARG A 237 -0.51 32.56 -4.17
N GLY A 238 -1.83 32.64 -4.36
CA GLY A 238 -2.44 33.31 -5.52
C GLY A 238 -2.53 34.82 -5.40
N SER A 239 -2.46 35.36 -4.18
CA SER A 239 -2.56 36.81 -3.90
C SER A 239 -1.21 37.54 -3.88
N SER A 240 -0.11 36.85 -4.22
CA SER A 240 1.25 37.44 -4.30
C SER A 240 1.79 37.57 -5.73
N ARG A 241 0.94 37.43 -6.75
CA ARG A 241 1.32 37.61 -8.18
C ARG A 241 0.72 38.84 -8.86
N ASP A 242 -0.08 39.64 -8.14
CA ASP A 242 -0.60 40.92 -8.62
C ASP A 242 -0.17 42.05 -7.66
N ARG A 243 1.13 42.38 -7.63
CA ARG A 243 1.66 43.69 -7.20
C ARG A 243 2.98 43.97 -7.90
#